data_AF-A0A382ZWJ8-F1
#
_entry.id   AF-A0A382ZWJ8-F1
#
_cell.length_a   1.000
_cell.length_b   1.000
_cell.length_c   1.000
_cell.angle_alpha   90.00
_cell.angle_beta   90.00
_cell.angle_gamma   90.00
#
_symmetry.space_group_name_H-M   'P 1'
#
loop_
_entity.id
_entity.type
_entity.pdbx_description
1 polymer ?
#
loop_
_entity_poly.entity_id
_entity_poly.type
_entity_poly.pdbx_seq_one_letter_code
_entity_poly.pdbx_strand_id
1 'polypeptide(L)' 'MLKAEIEYSADIANEACSCYYEEFKKTASHQDAKIKCKLETQESFN' A
#
# COMPACT_ATOMS: atom_id res chain seq x y z
N MET A 1 5.26 17.49 -17.26
CA MET A 1 5.14 16.36 -16.32
C MET A 1 4.15 15.38 -16.91
N LEU A 2 4.63 14.25 -17.46
CA LEU A 2 3.75 13.16 -17.87
C LEU A 2 3.00 12.72 -16.62
N LYS A 3 1.70 13.03 -16.57
CA LYS A 3 0.80 12.47 -15.57
C LYS A 3 0.83 10.98 -15.89
N ALA A 4 1.59 10.20 -15.11
CA ALA A 4 1.62 8.75 -15.30
C ALA A 4 0.17 8.29 -15.35
N GLU A 5 -0.21 7.60 -16.41
CA GLU A 5 -1.46 6.84 -16.42
C GLU A 5 -1.27 5.78 -15.35
N ILE A 6 -1.65 6.10 -14.12
CA ILE A 6 -1.69 5.16 -13.03
C ILE A 6 -2.88 4.25 -13.35
N GLU A 7 -2.60 3.20 -14.11
CA GLU A 7 -3.56 2.15 -14.32
C GLU A 7 -3.84 1.51 -12.96
N TYR A 8 -5.11 1.48 -12.58
CA TYR A 8 -5.52 0.88 -11.33
C TYR A 8 -5.29 -0.63 -11.40
N SER A 9 -4.45 -1.16 -10.51
CA SER A 9 -4.31 -2.59 -10.29
C SER A 9 -5.09 -2.99 -9.05
N ALA A 10 -6.10 -3.84 -9.25
CA ALA A 10 -6.90 -4.39 -8.16
C ALA A 10 -6.04 -5.23 -7.19
N ASP A 11 -5.03 -5.93 -7.72
CA ASP A 11 -4.13 -6.78 -6.93
C ASP A 11 -3.23 -5.94 -6.01
N ILE A 12 -2.62 -4.88 -6.55
CA ILE A 12 -1.85 -3.90 -5.77
C ILE A 12 -2.71 -3.26 -4.69
N ALA A 13 -3.95 -2.89 -5.04
CA ALA A 13 -4.87 -2.28 -4.07
C ALA A 13 -5.26 -3.26 -2.96
N ASN A 14 -5.56 -4.52 -3.29
CA ASN A 14 -5.94 -5.54 -2.31
C ASN A 14 -4.79 -5.89 -1.37
N GLU A 15 -3.57 -6.02 -1.88
CA GLU A 15 -2.38 -6.31 -1.06
C GLU A 15 -2.06 -5.13 -0.13
N ALA A 16 -2.05 -3.91 -0.67
CA ALA A 16 -1.82 -2.70 0.13
C ALA A 16 -2.87 -2.52 1.24
N CYS A 17 -4.15 -2.77 0.94
CA CYS A 17 -5.23 -2.69 1.92
C CYS A 17 -5.13 -3.78 3.00
N SER A 18 -4.76 -5.00 2.60
CA SER A 18 -4.59 -6.12 3.54
C SER A 18 -3.44 -5.86 4.50
N CYS A 19 -2.28 -5.45 3.97
CA CYS A 19 -1.15 -5.04 4.80
C CYS A 19 -1.55 -3.91 5.76
N TYR A 20 -2.21 -2.87 5.23
CA TYR A 20 -2.57 -1.69 6.02
C TYR A 20 -3.44 -2.07 7.20
N TYR A 21 -4.44 -2.94 6.99
CA TYR A 21 -5.32 -3.39 8.05
C TYR A 21 -4.56 -4.15 9.15
N GLU A 22 -3.68 -5.07 8.77
CA GLU A 22 -2.87 -5.83 9.73
C GLU A 22 -1.92 -4.95 10.52
N GLU A 23 -1.24 -4.00 9.87
CA GLU A 23 -0.31 -3.10 10.53
C GLU A 23 -1.01 -2.07 11.40
N PHE A 24 -2.19 -1.59 10.97
CA PHE A 24 -3.01 -0.72 11.79
C PHE A 24 -3.50 -1.43 13.06
N LYS A 25 -3.91 -2.69 13.00
CA LYS A 25 -4.27 -3.47 14.20
C LYS A 25 -3.12 -3.59 15.20
N LYS A 26 -1.86 -3.66 14.73
CA LYS A 26 -0.68 -3.79 15.59
C LYS A 26 -0.22 -2.47 16.19
N THR A 27 -0.20 -1.42 15.37
CA THR A 27 0.43 -0.14 15.72
C THR A 27 -0.57 0.93 16.15
N ALA A 28 -1.85 0.75 15.84
CA ALA A 28 -2.90 1.77 15.95
C ALA A 28 -2.57 3.10 15.24
N SER A 29 -1.60 3.09 14.31
CA SER A 29 -1.09 4.28 13.62
C SER A 29 -1.42 4.21 12.13
N HIS A 30 -2.26 5.15 11.69
CA HIS A 30 -2.60 5.28 10.27
C HIS A 30 -1.39 5.61 9.41
N GLN A 31 -0.52 6.48 9.91
CA GLN A 31 0.63 6.97 9.15
C GLN A 31 1.67 5.87 8.95
N ASP A 32 1.98 5.11 10.01
CA ASP A 32 2.98 4.04 9.94
C ASP A 32 2.50 2.89 9.06
N ALA A 33 1.23 2.45 9.24
CA ALA A 33 0.63 1.42 8.40
C ALA A 33 0.62 1.83 6.92
N LYS A 34 0.28 3.09 6.61
CA LYS A 34 0.28 3.59 5.22
C LYS A 34 1.68 3.63 4.61
N ILE A 35 2.68 4.11 5.35
CA ILE A 35 4.05 4.21 4.83
C ILE A 35 4.61 2.81 4.57
N LYS A 36 4.50 1.92 5.56
CA LYS A 36 5.01 0.55 5.48
C LYS A 36 4.37 -0.21 4.32
N CYS A 37 3.05 -0.23 4.25
CA CYS A 37 2.35 -1.03 3.25
C CYS A 37 2.48 -0.48 1.84
N LYS A 38 2.66 0.84 1.68
CA LYS A 38 3.04 1.42 0.39
C LYS A 38 4.41 0.90 -0.07
N LEU A 39 5.39 0.85 0.83
CA LEU A 39 6.74 0.36 0.51
C LEU A 39 6.71 -1.13 0.18
N GLU A 40 6.06 -1.95 1.00
CA GLU A 40 5.93 -3.40 0.78
C GLU A 40 5.26 -3.70 -0.56
N THR A 41 4.15 -3.03 -0.88
CA THR A 41 3.46 -3.25 -2.16
C THR A 41 4.30 -2.75 -3.34
N GLN A 42 5.11 -1.69 -3.18
CA GLN A 42 6.04 -1.28 -4.23
C GLN A 42 7.15 -2.32 -4.44
N GLU A 43 7.63 -2.98 -3.38
CA GLU A 43 8.62 -4.05 -3.50
C GLU A 43 8.04 -5.32 -4.14
N SER A 44 6.79 -5.70 -3.80
CA SER A 44 6.13 -6.90 -4.33
C SER A 44 5.81 -6.82 -5.84
N PHE A 45 5.56 -5.62 -6.38
CA PHE A 45 5.05 -5.43 -7.74
C PHE A 45 6.01 -4.65 -8.67
N ASN A 46 7.26 -4.42 -8.25
CA ASN A 46 8.33 -3.86 -9.09
C ASN A 46 9.10 -4.93 -9.87
#